data_AF-A0AAU4JRB8-F1
#
_entry.id   AF-A0AAU4JRB8-F1
#
_cell.length_a   1.000
_cell.length_b   1.000
_cell.length_c   1.000
_cell.angle_alpha   90.00
_cell.angle_beta   90.00
_cell.angle_gamma   90.00
#
_symmetry.space_group_name_H-M   'P 1'
#
loop_
_entity.id
_entity.type
_entity.pdbx_description
1 polymer ?
#
loop_
_entity_poly.entity_id
_entity_poly.type
_entity_poly.pdbx_seq_one_letter_code
_entity_poly.pdbx_strand_id
1 'polypeptide(L)'
;MTIGQHVPAPSQDVIVAALLHDAPEFAPAEPDVYQALTAAYGIEVARIIAVLQAEHRSLDEPDPPIHVDDQPVLLASTADKIVALTSLLRRAQSTGNASDFFDRRPVLRGLLPYFRAFQRAAHPRVPASMSAHLDAALTPLERATACAQGAGAR
;
A
#
# COMPACT_ATOMS: atom_id res chain seq x y z
N MET A 1 -9.67 -6.50 -9.76
CA MET A 1 -9.20 -5.59 -8.69
C MET A 1 -8.93 -6.42 -7.44
N THR A 2 -7.84 -6.17 -6.72
CA THR A 2 -7.45 -6.94 -5.52
C THR A 2 -8.56 -7.04 -4.48
N ILE A 3 -9.28 -5.94 -4.20
CA ILE A 3 -10.38 -5.93 -3.23
C ILE A 3 -11.45 -6.98 -3.58
N GLY A 4 -11.90 -7.04 -4.83
CA GLY A 4 -12.92 -8.00 -5.27
C GLY A 4 -12.47 -9.47 -5.30
N GLN A 5 -11.18 -9.75 -5.15
CA GLN A 5 -10.68 -11.12 -4.99
C GLN A 5 -10.81 -11.63 -3.55
N HIS A 6 -10.93 -10.72 -2.58
CA HIS A 6 -10.85 -11.04 -1.16
C HIS A 6 -12.10 -10.69 -0.36
N VAL A 7 -12.82 -9.64 -0.79
CA VAL A 7 -14.05 -9.16 -0.13
C VAL A 7 -15.23 -9.57 -1.02
N PRO A 8 -16.17 -10.40 -0.53
CA PRO A 8 -17.40 -10.65 -1.25
C PRO A 8 -18.24 -9.36 -1.26
N ALA A 9 -18.61 -8.88 -2.45
CA ALA A 9 -19.40 -7.66 -2.66
C ALA A 9 -18.87 -6.42 -1.90
N PRO A 10 -17.66 -5.92 -2.23
CA PRO A 10 -17.15 -4.69 -1.63
C PRO A 10 -18.04 -3.49 -1.97
N SER A 11 -18.12 -2.51 -1.07
CA SER A 11 -18.88 -1.30 -1.36
C SER A 11 -18.34 -0.57 -2.58
N GLN A 12 -19.23 0.08 -3.33
CA GLN A 12 -18.85 0.84 -4.51
C GLN A 12 -17.87 1.97 -4.14
N ASP A 13 -18.08 2.62 -2.99
CA ASP A 13 -17.21 3.70 -2.52
C ASP A 13 -15.77 3.22 -2.31
N VAL A 14 -15.57 2.03 -1.73
CA VAL A 14 -14.24 1.43 -1.53
C VAL A 14 -13.59 1.08 -2.87
N ILE A 15 -14.36 0.55 -3.82
CA ILE A 15 -13.85 0.26 -5.18
C ILE A 15 -13.41 1.57 -5.86
N VAL A 16 -14.27 2.58 -5.88
CA VAL A 16 -14.00 3.84 -6.55
C VAL A 16 -12.81 4.55 -5.88
N ALA A 17 -12.79 4.61 -4.56
CA ALA A 17 -11.69 5.21 -3.81
C ALA A 17 -10.36 4.50 -4.11
N ALA A 18 -10.32 3.17 -4.08
CA ALA A 18 -9.08 2.44 -4.38
C ALA A 18 -8.64 2.57 -5.86
N LEU A 19 -9.56 2.82 -6.80
CA LEU A 19 -9.21 3.12 -8.20
C LEU A 19 -8.66 4.54 -8.39
N LEU A 20 -9.13 5.50 -7.58
CA LEU A 20 -8.83 6.93 -7.72
C LEU A 20 -7.87 7.46 -6.65
N HIS A 21 -7.35 6.62 -5.76
CA HIS A 21 -6.59 7.07 -4.59
C HIS A 21 -5.33 7.87 -4.95
N ASP A 22 -4.68 7.54 -6.08
CA ASP A 22 -3.52 8.28 -6.59
C ASP A 22 -3.89 9.59 -7.30
N ALA A 23 -5.16 9.84 -7.61
CA ALA A 23 -5.58 11.00 -8.40
C ALA A 23 -5.14 12.35 -7.79
N PRO A 24 -5.22 12.59 -6.47
CA PRO A 24 -4.75 13.84 -5.87
C PRO A 24 -3.26 14.10 -6.05
N GLU A 25 -2.43 13.07 -6.20
CA GLU A 25 -0.98 13.22 -6.43
C GLU A 25 -0.67 13.85 -7.79
N PHE A 26 -1.55 13.63 -8.77
CA PHE A 26 -1.37 14.09 -10.15
C PHE A 26 -2.31 15.23 -10.55
N ALA A 27 -3.19 15.66 -9.66
CA ALA A 27 -4.15 16.71 -9.94
C ALA A 27 -3.47 18.09 -10.00
N PRO A 28 -3.89 18.98 -10.91
CA PRO A 28 -3.48 20.38 -10.86
C PRO A 28 -3.99 21.04 -9.56
N ALA A 29 -3.34 22.13 -9.15
CA ALA A 29 -3.72 22.87 -7.94
C ALA A 29 -5.15 23.45 -8.02
N GLU A 30 -5.63 23.76 -9.22
CA GLU A 30 -7.00 24.19 -9.49
C GLU A 30 -7.58 23.39 -10.67
N PRO A 31 -8.84 22.92 -10.59
CA PRO A 31 -9.78 23.04 -9.46
C PRO A 31 -9.45 22.11 -8.28
N ASP A 32 -10.06 22.36 -7.11
CA ASP A 32 -9.92 21.50 -5.92
C ASP A 32 -10.34 20.06 -6.22
N VAL A 33 -9.36 19.15 -6.20
CA VAL A 33 -9.56 17.72 -6.51
C VAL A 33 -10.55 17.06 -5.55
N TYR A 34 -10.57 17.40 -4.27
CA TYR A 34 -11.48 16.79 -3.30
C TYR A 34 -12.91 17.30 -3.46
N GLN A 35 -13.07 18.57 -3.85
CA GLN A 35 -14.38 19.10 -4.25
C GLN A 35 -14.90 18.36 -5.48
N ALA A 36 -14.05 18.16 -6.50
CA ALA A 36 -14.41 17.43 -7.71
C ALA A 36 -14.77 15.96 -7.43
N LEU A 37 -13.99 15.27 -6.59
CA LEU A 37 -14.26 13.90 -6.15
C LEU A 37 -15.59 13.81 -5.39
N THR A 38 -15.85 14.76 -4.49
CA THR A 38 -17.11 14.82 -3.73
C THR A 38 -18.31 14.99 -4.66
N ALA A 39 -18.21 15.90 -5.64
CA ALA A 39 -19.27 16.18 -6.59
C ALA A 39 -19.57 15.01 -7.53
N ALA A 40 -18.53 14.28 -7.96
CA ALA A 40 -18.68 13.18 -8.92
C ALA A 40 -19.03 11.83 -8.27
N TYR A 41 -18.48 11.55 -7.09
CA TYR A 41 -18.51 10.20 -6.49
C TYR A 41 -19.03 10.18 -5.04
N GLY A 42 -19.35 11.34 -4.46
CA GLY A 42 -19.83 11.46 -3.10
C GLY A 42 -18.73 11.67 -2.06
N ILE A 43 -19.14 12.13 -0.88
CA ILE A 43 -18.25 12.54 0.20
C ILE A 43 -17.42 11.38 0.77
N GLU A 44 -17.96 10.17 0.79
CA GLU A 44 -17.27 9.01 1.36
C GLU A 44 -16.05 8.61 0.51
N VAL A 45 -16.16 8.67 -0.83
CA VAL A 45 -15.04 8.43 -1.73
C VAL A 45 -13.93 9.46 -1.51
N ALA A 46 -14.29 10.75 -1.45
CA ALA A 46 -13.32 11.81 -1.20
C ALA A 46 -12.63 11.66 0.18
N ARG A 47 -13.39 11.26 1.21
CA ARG A 47 -12.87 10.99 2.56
C ARG A 47 -11.86 9.84 2.56
N ILE A 48 -12.19 8.70 1.96
CA ILE A 48 -11.28 7.55 1.90
C ILE A 48 -9.99 7.94 1.17
N ILE A 49 -10.09 8.61 0.02
CA ILE A 49 -8.93 9.07 -0.75
C ILE A 49 -8.07 10.04 0.06
N ALA A 50 -8.67 10.98 0.78
CA ALA A 50 -7.93 11.93 1.61
C ALA A 50 -7.12 11.23 2.72
N VAL A 51 -7.69 10.18 3.35
CA VAL A 51 -6.97 9.40 4.36
C VAL A 51 -5.83 8.59 3.75
N LEU A 52 -6.05 7.98 2.58
CA LEU A 52 -4.98 7.25 1.87
C LEU A 52 -3.83 8.19 1.46
N GLN A 53 -4.15 9.40 0.98
CA GLN A 53 -3.14 10.39 0.63
C GLN A 53 -2.35 10.85 1.86
N ALA A 54 -3.01 11.02 3.02
CA ALA A 54 -2.32 11.32 4.27
C ALA A 54 -1.42 10.16 4.73
N GLU A 55 -1.86 8.91 4.57
CA GLU A 55 -1.04 7.73 4.83
C GLU A 55 0.20 7.71 3.94
N HIS A 56 0.06 7.90 2.62
CA HIS A 56 1.17 7.91 1.68
C HIS A 56 2.21 8.98 2.04
N ARG A 57 1.78 10.20 2.36
CA ARG A 57 2.68 11.27 2.82
C ARG A 57 3.39 10.93 4.12
N SER A 58 2.70 10.25 5.05
CA SER A 58 3.32 9.85 6.31
C SER A 58 4.48 8.87 6.13
N LEU A 59 4.54 8.12 5.04
CA LEU A 59 5.63 7.18 4.77
C LEU A 59 6.99 7.88 4.56
N ASP A 60 6.99 9.18 4.29
CA ASP A 60 8.21 9.98 4.20
C ASP A 60 8.70 10.48 5.57
N GLU A 61 7.89 10.33 6.62
CA GLU A 61 8.20 10.76 7.99
C GLU A 61 8.80 9.62 8.83
N PRO A 62 9.54 9.93 9.91
CA PRO A 62 9.96 8.93 10.89
C PRO A 62 8.74 8.30 11.60
N ASP A 63 8.76 6.98 11.77
CA ASP A 63 7.75 6.21 12.52
C ASP A 63 6.29 6.51 12.13
N PRO A 64 5.90 6.28 10.85
CA PRO A 64 4.55 6.57 10.38
C PRO A 64 3.49 5.85 11.20
N PRO A 65 2.35 6.50 11.52
CA PRO A 65 1.30 5.87 12.28
C PRO A 65 0.63 4.75 11.45
N ILE A 66 0.14 3.73 12.15
CA ILE A 66 -0.65 2.64 11.58
C ILE A 66 -2.08 2.77 12.09
N HIS A 67 -2.99 3.15 11.20
CA HIS A 67 -4.41 3.27 11.49
C HIS A 67 -5.17 2.10 10.88
N VAL A 68 -5.94 1.39 11.71
CA VAL A 68 -6.63 0.15 11.32
C VAL A 68 -8.10 0.13 11.74
N ASP A 69 -8.61 1.22 12.33
CA ASP A 69 -9.96 1.25 12.89
C ASP A 69 -11.03 1.65 11.86
N ASP A 70 -10.62 2.21 10.72
CA ASP A 70 -11.51 2.58 9.61
C ASP A 70 -11.53 1.48 8.56
N GLN A 71 -12.59 0.66 8.55
CA GLN A 71 -12.66 -0.54 7.71
C GLN A 71 -12.59 -0.24 6.20
N PRO A 72 -13.36 0.71 5.63
CA PRO A 72 -13.24 1.10 4.23
C PRO A 72 -11.81 1.50 3.83
N VAL A 73 -11.16 2.35 4.63
CA VAL A 73 -9.78 2.79 4.39
C VAL A 73 -8.81 1.62 4.49
N LEU A 74 -8.96 0.78 5.52
CA LEU A 74 -8.08 -0.36 5.74
C LEU A 74 -8.12 -1.34 4.57
N LEU A 75 -9.30 -1.60 4.00
CA LEU A 75 -9.45 -2.45 2.82
C LEU A 75 -8.76 -1.84 1.60
N ALA A 76 -8.98 -0.55 1.34
CA ALA A 76 -8.35 0.14 0.21
C ALA A 76 -6.82 0.19 0.35
N SER A 77 -6.32 0.59 1.51
CA SER A 77 -4.90 0.67 1.84
C SER A 77 -4.19 -0.70 1.76
N THR A 78 -4.82 -1.76 2.26
CA THR A 78 -4.27 -3.12 2.16
C THR A 78 -4.20 -3.58 0.70
N ALA A 79 -5.22 -3.26 -0.12
CA ALA A 79 -5.24 -3.62 -1.52
C ALA A 79 -4.17 -2.88 -2.33
N ASP A 80 -4.00 -1.58 -2.08
CA ASP A 80 -2.92 -0.77 -2.65
C ASP A 80 -1.55 -1.40 -2.34
N LYS A 81 -1.26 -1.65 -1.06
CA LYS A 81 0.01 -2.28 -0.65
C LYS A 81 0.25 -3.63 -1.31
N ILE A 82 -0.76 -4.48 -1.44
CA ILE A 82 -0.64 -5.76 -2.18
C ILE A 82 -0.22 -5.50 -3.63
N VAL A 83 -0.88 -4.57 -4.33
CA VAL A 83 -0.58 -4.24 -5.73
C VAL A 83 0.82 -3.66 -5.87
N ALA A 84 1.17 -2.68 -5.04
CA ALA A 84 2.46 -2.02 -5.05
C ALA A 84 3.61 -3.00 -4.80
N LEU A 85 3.52 -3.80 -3.73
CA LEU A 85 4.57 -4.75 -3.34
C LEU A 85 4.69 -5.92 -4.31
N THR A 86 3.59 -6.45 -4.83
CA THR A 86 3.62 -7.50 -5.87
C THR A 86 4.25 -6.97 -7.15
N SER A 87 3.93 -5.73 -7.54
CA SER A 87 4.52 -5.08 -8.70
C SER A 87 6.03 -4.84 -8.52
N LEU A 88 6.47 -4.44 -7.32
CA LEU A 88 7.88 -4.31 -6.97
C LEU A 88 8.61 -5.65 -7.03
N LEU A 89 8.03 -6.71 -6.45
CA LEU A 89 8.62 -8.05 -6.48
C LEU A 89 8.81 -8.55 -7.92
N ARG A 90 7.80 -8.41 -8.77
CA ARG A 90 7.89 -8.77 -10.19
C ARG A 90 8.99 -8.01 -10.91
N ARG A 91 9.12 -6.70 -10.67
CA ARG A 91 10.18 -5.87 -11.25
C ARG A 91 11.56 -6.31 -10.76
N ALA A 92 11.72 -6.59 -9.47
CA ALA A 92 12.96 -7.13 -8.92
C ALA A 92 13.33 -8.50 -9.52
N GLN A 93 12.35 -9.37 -9.75
CA GLN A 93 12.58 -10.67 -10.40
C GLN A 93 13.03 -10.50 -11.86
N SER A 94 12.46 -9.53 -12.59
CA SER A 94 12.82 -9.29 -13.99
C SER A 94 14.25 -8.79 -14.20
N THR A 95 14.94 -8.30 -13.15
CA THR A 95 16.35 -7.90 -13.27
C THR A 95 17.32 -9.09 -13.22
N GLY A 96 16.87 -10.28 -12.80
CA GLY A 96 17.72 -11.44 -12.54
C GLY A 96 18.59 -11.33 -11.28
N ASN A 97 18.62 -10.17 -10.62
CA ASN A 97 19.29 -9.93 -9.34
C ASN A 97 18.42 -9.04 -8.46
N ALA A 98 17.55 -9.67 -7.67
CA ALA A 98 16.62 -8.97 -6.79
C ALA A 98 17.35 -8.20 -5.67
N SER A 99 18.47 -8.72 -5.16
CA SER A 99 19.23 -8.06 -4.09
C SER A 99 19.78 -6.71 -4.55
N ASP A 100 20.45 -6.65 -5.71
CA ASP A 100 20.96 -5.38 -6.28
C ASP A 100 19.80 -4.40 -6.60
N PHE A 101 18.64 -4.93 -7.04
CA PHE A 101 17.46 -4.09 -7.25
C PHE A 101 17.04 -3.35 -5.96
N PHE A 102 17.08 -4.00 -4.80
CA PHE A 102 16.73 -3.37 -3.53
C PHE A 102 17.86 -2.57 -2.90
N ASP A 103 19.13 -2.95 -3.11
CA ASP A 103 20.28 -2.18 -2.62
C ASP A 103 20.29 -0.74 -3.16
N ARG A 104 19.88 -0.56 -4.42
CA ARG A 104 19.72 0.75 -5.04
C ARG A 104 18.49 1.53 -4.56
N ARG A 105 17.70 0.99 -3.65
CA ARG A 105 16.43 1.56 -3.16
C ARG A 105 16.37 1.55 -1.62
N PRO A 106 17.27 2.29 -0.94
CA PRO A 106 17.40 2.26 0.51
C PRO A 106 16.11 2.70 1.24
N VAL A 107 15.36 3.67 0.71
CA VAL A 107 14.07 4.11 1.27
C VAL A 107 13.07 2.95 1.33
N LEU A 108 12.94 2.20 0.23
CA LEU A 108 12.04 1.05 0.18
C LEU A 108 12.45 -0.03 1.20
N ARG A 109 13.76 -0.25 1.38
CA ARG A 109 14.25 -1.18 2.42
C ARG A 109 13.89 -0.70 3.83
N GLY A 110 13.99 0.60 4.07
CA GLY A 110 13.63 1.23 5.34
C GLY A 110 12.14 1.11 5.69
N LEU A 111 11.27 1.00 4.68
CA LEU A 111 9.82 0.86 4.87
C LEU A 111 9.33 -0.58 5.09
N LEU A 112 10.16 -1.61 4.85
CA LEU A 112 9.74 -3.01 5.04
C LEU A 112 9.29 -3.32 6.49
N PRO A 113 9.98 -2.86 7.55
CA PRO A 113 9.50 -3.02 8.92
C PRO A 113 8.12 -2.41 9.14
N TYR A 114 7.85 -1.22 8.56
CA TYR A 114 6.54 -0.59 8.62
C TYR A 114 5.46 -1.45 7.95
N PHE A 115 5.69 -1.91 6.72
CA PHE A 115 4.70 -2.74 6.03
C PHE A 115 4.42 -4.06 6.76
N ARG A 116 5.43 -4.63 7.40
CA ARG A 116 5.25 -5.82 8.24
C ARG A 116 4.44 -5.53 9.50
N ALA A 117 4.69 -4.39 10.15
CA ALA A 117 3.90 -3.94 11.31
C ALA A 117 2.44 -3.66 10.90
N PHE A 118 2.23 -2.99 9.76
CA PHE A 118 0.92 -2.77 9.17
C PHE A 118 0.19 -4.09 8.92
N GLN A 119 0.83 -5.06 8.27
CA GLN A 119 0.22 -6.37 7.98
C GLN A 119 -0.24 -7.09 9.25
N ARG A 120 0.57 -7.03 10.33
CA ARG A 120 0.20 -7.62 11.63
C ARG A 120 -0.97 -6.90 12.30
N ALA A 121 -1.00 -5.58 12.25
CA ALA A 121 -2.08 -4.77 12.82
C ALA A 121 -3.40 -4.91 12.04
N ALA A 122 -3.31 -5.05 10.70
CA ALA A 122 -4.44 -5.23 9.80
C ALA A 122 -5.02 -6.66 9.83
N HIS A 123 -4.18 -7.67 10.09
CA HIS A 123 -4.56 -9.10 10.08
C HIS A 123 -5.90 -9.43 10.77
N PRO A 124 -6.19 -8.97 12.00
CA PRO A 124 -7.45 -9.28 12.67
C PRO A 124 -8.68 -8.56 12.09
N ARG A 125 -8.49 -7.59 11.20
CA ARG A 125 -9.55 -6.69 10.71
C ARG A 125 -9.83 -6.81 9.20
N VAL A 126 -8.95 -7.43 8.43
CA VAL A 126 -9.17 -7.70 6.99
C VAL A 126 -9.50 -9.18 6.75
N PRO A 127 -10.10 -9.54 5.60
CA PRO A 127 -10.28 -10.95 5.26
C PRO A 127 -8.95 -11.71 5.32
N ALA A 128 -8.97 -12.93 5.89
CA ALA A 128 -7.76 -13.73 6.07
C ALA A 128 -7.00 -13.97 4.76
N SER A 129 -7.72 -14.16 3.65
CA SER A 129 -7.13 -14.32 2.31
C SER A 129 -6.38 -13.07 1.84
N MET A 130 -6.84 -11.88 2.21
CA MET A 130 -6.19 -10.61 1.90
C MET A 130 -4.92 -10.42 2.71
N SER A 131 -4.98 -10.70 4.01
CA SER A 131 -3.80 -10.65 4.89
C SER A 131 -2.73 -11.65 4.44
N ALA A 132 -3.13 -12.87 4.05
CA ALA A 132 -2.23 -13.87 3.51
C ALA A 132 -1.58 -13.44 2.18
N HIS A 133 -2.31 -12.75 1.32
CA HIS A 133 -1.76 -12.20 0.07
C HIS A 133 -0.72 -11.12 0.35
N LEU A 134 -0.98 -10.21 1.30
CA LEU A 134 0.01 -9.21 1.71
C LEU A 134 1.26 -9.86 2.33
N ASP A 135 1.09 -10.88 3.17
CA ASP A 135 2.20 -11.65 3.74
C ASP A 135 3.05 -12.34 2.65
N ALA A 136 2.40 -12.93 1.65
CA ALA A 136 3.05 -13.58 0.51
C ALA A 136 3.84 -12.58 -0.36
N ALA A 137 3.40 -11.32 -0.45
CA ALA A 137 4.13 -10.27 -1.15
C ALA A 137 5.33 -9.76 -0.33
N LEU A 138 5.19 -9.61 0.99
CA LEU A 138 6.24 -9.07 1.87
C LEU A 138 7.39 -10.06 2.11
N THR A 139 7.07 -11.33 2.30
CA THR A 139 8.06 -12.34 2.71
C THR A 139 9.25 -12.46 1.73
N PRO A 140 9.06 -12.52 0.40
CA PRO A 140 10.17 -12.53 -0.56
C PRO A 140 11.00 -11.24 -0.56
N LEU A 141 10.35 -10.08 -0.37
CA LEU A 141 11.02 -8.78 -0.32
C LEU A 141 11.97 -8.71 0.88
N GLU A 142 11.49 -9.09 2.06
CA GLU A 142 12.32 -9.14 3.27
C GLU A 142 13.52 -10.06 3.12
N ARG A 143 13.33 -11.27 2.56
CA ARG A 143 14.45 -12.19 2.30
C ARG A 143 15.49 -11.59 1.36
N ALA A 144 15.06 -10.96 0.25
CA ALA A 144 15.98 -10.32 -0.69
C ALA A 144 16.80 -9.20 -0.02
N THR A 145 16.18 -8.44 0.88
CA THR A 145 16.86 -7.35 1.61
C THR A 145 17.73 -7.79 2.78
N ALA A 146 17.43 -8.94 3.40
CA ALA A 146 18.23 -9.52 4.49
C ALA A 146 19.52 -10.16 3.97
N CYS A 147 19.48 -10.85 2.82
CA CYS A 147 20.67 -11.41 2.18
C CYS A 147 21.70 -10.31 1.81
N ALA A 148 21.24 -9.11 1.49
CA ALA A 148 22.12 -7.97 1.21
C ALA A 148 22.86 -7.43 2.46
N GLN A 149 22.28 -7.55 3.67
CA GLN A 149 22.95 -7.12 4.91
C GLN A 149 24.02 -8.12 5.38
N GLY A 150 23.87 -9.41 5.04
CA GLY A 150 24.84 -10.45 5.41
C GLY A 150 26.12 -10.48 4.54
N ALA A 151 26.10 -9.87 3.35
CA ALA A 151 27.24 -9.86 2.44
C ALA A 151 28.23 -8.68 2.64
N GLY A 152 27.86 -7.68 3.45
CA GLY A 152 28.69 -6.50 3.75
C GLY A 152 29.51 -6.60 5.05
N ALA A 153 29.50 -7.75 5.73
CA ALA A 153 30.18 -7.97 7.02
C ALA A 153 31.34 -8.98 6.92
N ARG A 154 32.11 -8.95 5.83
CA ARG A 154 33.35 -9.72 5.68
C ARG A 154 34.51 -8.82 5.27
#